data_AF-A3W1K2-F1
#
_entry.id   AF-A3W1K2-F1
#
_cell.length_a   1.000
_cell.length_b   1.000
_cell.length_c   1.000
_cell.angle_alpha   90.00
_cell.angle_beta   90.00
_cell.angle_gamma   90.00
#
_symmetry.space_group_name_H-M   'P 1'
#
loop_
_entity.id
_entity.type
_entity.pdbx_description
1 polymer ?
#
loop_
_entity_poly.entity_id
_entity_poly.type
_entity_poly.pdbx_seq_one_letter_code
_entity_poly.pdbx_strand_id
1 'polypeptide(L)'
;MKAGRLAFIVIAGFLAGLGGHIAVDRLTFDRADRIADVFQALCLGADDSDPGALGLHPRLGYAGEWVDTRSRTLIVHNGSGCSVNAFDAHNLSSSEVGALVTRIERVVARDFPALTLEPDTNPDDATLERFWMSGDFRAPDRWGIILYAFLPTSPDGSTMLRYAPPLRDAKVVE
;
A
#
# COMPACT_ATOMS: atom_id res chain seq x y z
N MET A 1 -21.04 -24.61 -41.70
CA MET A 1 -21.47 -24.46 -40.29
C MET A 1 -22.47 -23.34 -40.20
N LYS A 2 -23.60 -23.53 -39.49
CA LYS A 2 -24.61 -22.48 -39.29
C LYS A 2 -24.05 -21.41 -38.33
N ALA A 3 -24.17 -20.13 -38.66
CA ALA A 3 -23.64 -19.01 -37.88
C ALA A 3 -23.96 -19.06 -36.37
N GLY A 4 -25.13 -19.61 -36.01
CA GLY A 4 -25.52 -19.79 -34.60
C GLY A 4 -24.64 -20.75 -33.79
N ARG A 5 -23.98 -21.74 -34.41
CA ARG A 5 -23.06 -22.65 -33.70
C ARG A 5 -21.72 -21.98 -33.39
N LEU A 6 -21.25 -21.11 -34.28
CA LEU A 6 -20.01 -20.36 -34.08
C LEU A 6 -20.20 -19.30 -32.99
N ALA A 7 -21.32 -18.58 -33.01
CA ALA A 7 -21.67 -17.60 -31.98
C ALA A 7 -21.75 -18.24 -30.59
N PHE A 8 -22.35 -19.43 -30.46
CA PHE A 8 -22.44 -20.14 -29.19
C PHE A 8 -21.06 -20.55 -28.64
N ILE A 9 -20.16 -21.06 -29.50
CA ILE A 9 -18.80 -21.44 -29.10
C ILE A 9 -18.00 -20.22 -28.62
N VAL A 10 -18.11 -19.09 -29.32
CA VAL A 10 -17.43 -17.84 -28.93
C VAL A 10 -17.95 -17.31 -27.59
N ILE A 11 -19.27 -17.28 -27.39
CA ILE A 11 -19.87 -16.82 -26.15
C ILE A 11 -19.52 -17.75 -24.98
N ALA A 12 -19.62 -19.07 -25.17
CA ALA A 12 -19.27 -20.03 -24.13
C ALA A 12 -17.78 -19.98 -23.76
N GLY A 13 -16.89 -19.82 -24.75
CA GLY A 13 -15.45 -19.63 -24.52
C GLY A 13 -15.14 -18.32 -23.79
N PHE A 14 -15.82 -17.22 -24.15
CA PHE A 14 -15.67 -15.94 -23.47
C PHE A 14 -16.15 -15.99 -22.02
N LEU A 15 -17.31 -16.61 -21.75
CA LEU A 15 -17.85 -16.76 -20.39
C LEU A 15 -16.98 -17.67 -19.53
N ALA A 16 -16.46 -18.77 -20.08
CA ALA A 16 -15.52 -19.65 -19.39
C ALA A 16 -14.19 -18.95 -19.10
N GLY A 17 -13.66 -18.17 -20.06
CA GLY A 17 -12.45 -17.37 -19.87
C GLY A 17 -12.61 -16.28 -18.81
N LEU A 18 -13.74 -15.55 -18.83
CA LEU A 18 -14.04 -14.52 -17.84
C LEU A 18 -14.23 -15.12 -16.44
N GLY A 19 -14.97 -16.23 -16.33
CA GLY A 19 -15.18 -16.94 -15.07
C GLY A 19 -13.89 -17.52 -14.50
N GLY A 20 -13.03 -18.09 -15.36
CA GLY A 20 -11.72 -18.62 -14.98
C GLY A 20 -10.78 -17.52 -14.47
N HIS A 21 -10.71 -16.38 -15.17
CA HIS A 21 -9.85 -15.27 -14.76
C HIS A 21 -10.27 -14.68 -13.40
N ILE A 22 -11.58 -14.45 -13.19
CA ILE A 22 -12.10 -13.95 -11.91
C ILE A 22 -11.81 -14.93 -10.76
N ALA A 23 -11.89 -16.24 -11.01
CA ALA A 23 -11.61 -17.26 -10.00
C ALA A 23 -10.13 -17.31 -9.64
N VAL A 24 -9.24 -17.26 -10.64
CA VAL A 24 -7.78 -17.25 -10.43
C VAL A 24 -7.35 -15.99 -9.69
N ASP A 25 -7.80 -14.82 -10.14
CA ASP A 25 -7.47 -13.53 -9.50
C ASP A 25 -7.90 -13.48 -8.02
N ARG A 26 -9.02 -14.12 -7.67
CA ARG A 26 -9.46 -14.21 -6.27
C ARG A 26 -8.62 -15.18 -5.44
N LEU A 27 -8.13 -16.25 -6.04
CA LEU A 27 -7.30 -17.26 -5.36
C LEU A 27 -5.87 -16.76 -5.13
N THR A 28 -5.37 -15.87 -5.99
CA THR A 28 -4.01 -15.36 -5.93
C THR A 28 -3.90 -13.95 -5.36
N PHE A 29 -5.03 -13.30 -5.01
CA PHE A 29 -4.99 -11.96 -4.43
C PHE A 29 -4.44 -11.99 -3.01
N ASP A 30 -3.24 -11.44 -2.86
CA ASP A 30 -2.65 -11.15 -1.57
C ASP A 30 -2.76 -9.65 -1.28
N ARG A 31 -3.37 -9.33 -0.13
CA ARG A 31 -3.67 -7.97 0.26
C ARG A 31 -2.42 -7.19 0.65
N ALA A 32 -1.45 -7.85 1.30
CA ALA A 32 -0.19 -7.23 1.71
C ALA A 32 0.67 -6.90 0.47
N ASP A 33 0.72 -7.80 -0.51
CA ASP A 33 1.39 -7.54 -1.79
C ASP A 33 0.75 -6.35 -2.51
N ARG A 34 -0.59 -6.30 -2.57
CA ARG A 34 -1.30 -5.17 -3.19
C ARG A 34 -0.96 -3.83 -2.51
N ILE A 35 -0.94 -3.79 -1.19
CA ILE A 35 -0.58 -2.59 -0.42
C ILE A 35 0.87 -2.18 -0.70
N ALA A 36 1.79 -3.13 -0.70
CA ALA A 36 3.20 -2.85 -0.97
C ALA A 36 3.45 -2.37 -2.41
N ASP A 37 2.72 -2.91 -3.38
CA ASP A 37 2.84 -2.51 -4.79
C ASP A 37 2.26 -1.11 -5.01
N VAL A 38 1.10 -0.79 -4.40
CA VAL A 38 0.54 0.57 -4.40
C VAL A 38 1.47 1.57 -3.72
N PHE A 39 2.03 1.20 -2.56
CA PHE A 39 2.97 2.04 -1.82
C PHE A 39 4.25 2.29 -2.64
N GLN A 40 4.83 1.27 -3.26
CA GLN A 40 6.00 1.44 -4.12
C GLN A 40 5.69 2.36 -5.32
N ALA A 41 4.56 2.14 -5.99
CA ALA A 41 4.22 2.90 -7.19
C ALA A 41 3.90 4.38 -6.91
N LEU A 42 3.13 4.67 -5.85
CA LEU A 42 2.64 6.03 -5.58
C LEU A 42 3.46 6.79 -4.54
N CYS A 43 3.94 6.10 -3.52
CA CYS A 43 4.63 6.76 -2.41
C CYS A 43 6.14 6.84 -2.62
N LEU A 44 6.73 5.81 -3.25
CA LEU A 44 8.18 5.73 -3.46
C LEU A 44 8.59 6.04 -4.92
N GLY A 45 7.64 5.98 -5.86
CA GLY A 45 7.87 6.23 -7.27
C GLY A 45 8.42 7.64 -7.52
N ALA A 46 9.37 7.74 -8.46
CA ALA A 46 9.99 9.02 -8.84
C ALA A 46 9.10 9.89 -9.75
N ASP A 47 8.02 9.30 -10.32
CA ASP A 47 7.17 9.89 -11.35
C ASP A 47 5.68 9.88 -10.96
N ASP A 48 4.89 10.70 -11.65
CA ASP A 48 3.42 10.86 -11.58
C ASP A 48 2.67 9.55 -11.94
N SER A 49 2.87 8.49 -11.15
CA SER A 49 2.10 7.26 -11.23
C SER A 49 0.61 7.61 -11.20
N ASP A 50 -0.10 7.37 -12.31
CA ASP A 50 -1.54 7.62 -12.38
C ASP A 50 -2.27 6.69 -11.41
N PRO A 51 -2.89 7.22 -10.34
CA PRO A 51 -3.64 6.40 -9.39
C PRO A 51 -4.78 5.61 -10.08
N GLY A 52 -5.35 6.16 -11.16
CA GLY A 52 -6.37 5.51 -11.97
C GLY A 52 -5.86 4.26 -12.69
N ALA A 53 -4.64 4.29 -13.22
CA ALA A 53 -3.99 3.13 -13.85
C ALA A 53 -3.71 2.00 -12.84
N LEU A 54 -3.55 2.33 -11.57
CA LEU A 54 -3.45 1.36 -10.48
C LEU A 54 -4.82 0.81 -10.04
N GLY A 55 -5.93 1.33 -10.58
CA GLY A 55 -7.29 0.95 -10.18
C GLY A 55 -7.76 1.62 -8.89
N LEU A 56 -7.18 2.77 -8.54
CA LEU A 56 -7.58 3.55 -7.38
C LEU A 56 -8.66 4.56 -7.73
N HIS A 57 -9.56 4.82 -6.79
CA HIS A 57 -10.66 5.75 -6.96
C HIS A 57 -10.44 7.01 -6.12
N PRO A 58 -10.53 8.22 -6.69
CA PRO A 58 -10.38 9.44 -5.90
C PRO A 58 -11.46 9.52 -4.82
N ARG A 59 -11.09 9.99 -3.62
CA ARG A 59 -12.03 10.26 -2.55
C ARG A 59 -12.68 11.63 -2.80
N LEU A 60 -13.99 11.63 -3.07
CA LEU A 60 -14.72 12.86 -3.37
C LEU A 60 -14.57 13.88 -2.24
N GLY A 61 -14.17 15.10 -2.59
CA GLY A 61 -13.96 16.21 -1.64
C GLY A 61 -12.58 16.27 -0.98
N TYR A 62 -11.67 15.34 -1.27
CA TYR A 62 -10.34 15.28 -0.66
C TYR A 62 -9.26 15.17 -1.75
N ALA A 63 -8.56 16.27 -2.01
CA ALA A 63 -7.45 16.28 -2.96
C ALA A 63 -6.27 15.47 -2.41
N GLY A 64 -5.66 14.64 -3.27
CA GLY A 64 -4.54 13.79 -2.86
C GLY A 64 -4.96 12.54 -2.07
N GLU A 65 -6.25 12.18 -2.07
CA GLU A 65 -6.73 10.97 -1.41
C GLU A 65 -7.40 10.02 -2.41
N TRP A 66 -7.07 8.73 -2.30
CA TRP A 66 -7.65 7.67 -3.12
C TRP A 66 -7.99 6.44 -2.30
N VAL A 67 -8.98 5.68 -2.77
CA VAL A 67 -9.42 4.43 -2.17
C VAL A 67 -9.03 3.28 -3.09
N ASP A 68 -8.34 2.30 -2.53
CA ASP A 68 -8.21 0.98 -3.13
C ASP A 68 -9.34 0.08 -2.63
N THR A 69 -10.31 -0.22 -3.49
CA THR A 69 -11.44 -1.07 -3.14
C THR A 69 -11.07 -2.55 -3.02
N ARG A 70 -9.96 -2.98 -3.64
CA ARG A 70 -9.48 -4.36 -3.59
C ARG A 70 -8.80 -4.66 -2.27
N SER A 71 -7.86 -3.82 -1.86
CA SER A 71 -7.18 -3.95 -0.55
C SER A 71 -7.91 -3.26 0.59
N ARG A 72 -9.02 -2.55 0.32
CA ARG A 72 -9.79 -1.79 1.32
C ARG A 72 -8.91 -0.82 2.11
N THR A 73 -8.08 -0.07 1.38
CA THR A 73 -7.14 0.90 1.98
C THR A 73 -7.37 2.30 1.45
N LEU A 74 -7.07 3.29 2.30
CA LEU A 74 -7.01 4.70 1.94
C LEU A 74 -5.56 5.10 1.67
N ILE A 75 -5.32 5.66 0.49
CA ILE A 75 -4.05 6.27 0.10
C ILE A 75 -4.18 7.76 0.33
N VAL A 76 -3.23 8.35 1.04
CA VAL A 76 -3.14 9.80 1.28
C VAL A 76 -1.78 10.27 0.78
N HIS A 77 -1.77 11.22 -0.15
CA HIS A 77 -0.58 11.86 -0.68
C HIS A 77 -0.71 13.38 -0.53
N ASN A 78 0.21 13.99 0.22
CA ASN A 78 0.23 15.43 0.44
C ASN A 78 1.66 15.94 0.62
N GLY A 79 1.83 17.24 0.88
CA GLY A 79 3.15 17.87 1.03
C GLY A 79 4.01 17.32 2.18
N SER A 80 3.44 16.53 3.10
CA SER A 80 4.16 15.88 4.21
C SER A 80 4.53 14.42 3.94
N GLY A 81 4.21 13.89 2.76
CA GLY A 81 4.52 12.52 2.33
C GLY A 81 3.32 11.75 1.80
N CYS A 82 3.48 10.43 1.77
CA CYS A 82 2.49 9.51 1.22
C CYS A 82 2.24 8.35 2.20
N SER A 83 0.98 7.95 2.40
CA SER A 83 0.65 6.79 3.23
C SER A 83 -0.45 5.92 2.63
N VAL A 84 -0.39 4.63 2.94
CA VAL A 84 -1.45 3.65 2.69
C VAL A 84 -1.95 3.17 4.04
N ASN A 85 -3.27 3.26 4.25
CA ASN A 85 -3.88 3.09 5.56
C ASN A 85 -5.03 2.07 5.48
N ALA A 86 -5.06 1.14 6.43
CA ALA A 86 -6.15 0.20 6.66
C ALA A 86 -6.74 0.47 8.05
N PHE A 87 -8.07 0.44 8.18
CA PHE A 87 -8.78 0.84 9.41
C PHE A 87 -9.85 -0.16 9.81
N ASP A 88 -10.14 -0.23 11.11
CA ASP A 88 -11.28 -0.86 11.76
C ASP A 88 -11.53 -2.31 11.28
N ALA A 89 -12.76 -2.59 10.84
CA ALA A 89 -13.20 -3.88 10.30
C ALA A 89 -12.46 -4.31 9.02
N HIS A 90 -11.61 -3.44 8.49
CA HIS A 90 -10.75 -3.71 7.35
C HIS A 90 -9.28 -3.52 7.72
N ASN A 91 -8.90 -3.58 9.00
CA ASN A 91 -7.49 -3.65 9.35
C ASN A 91 -6.81 -4.92 8.82
N LEU A 92 -5.49 -4.97 8.80
CA LEU A 92 -4.73 -6.17 8.43
C LEU A 92 -4.73 -7.18 9.58
N SER A 93 -4.78 -8.46 9.24
CA SER A 93 -4.51 -9.53 10.20
C SER A 93 -3.02 -9.56 10.56
N SER A 94 -2.66 -10.21 11.67
CA SER A 94 -1.25 -10.37 12.06
C SER A 94 -0.41 -11.04 10.97
N SER A 95 -0.98 -11.98 10.20
CA SER A 95 -0.26 -12.62 9.09
C SER A 95 -0.06 -11.68 7.91
N GLU A 96 -1.06 -10.85 7.58
CA GLU A 96 -0.95 -9.83 6.53
C GLU A 96 0.08 -8.76 6.92
N VAL A 97 0.11 -8.32 8.18
CA VAL A 97 1.14 -7.40 8.70
C VAL A 97 2.53 -8.02 8.55
N GLY A 98 2.73 -9.28 8.94
CA GLY A 98 4.01 -9.96 8.80
C GLY A 98 4.47 -10.10 7.35
N ALA A 99 3.54 -10.40 6.43
CA ALA A 99 3.81 -10.44 5.00
C ALA A 99 4.20 -9.04 4.46
N LEU A 100 3.49 -8.00 4.89
CA LEU A 100 3.77 -6.61 4.50
C LEU A 100 5.15 -6.17 4.99
N VAL A 101 5.51 -6.43 6.25
CA VAL A 101 6.84 -6.15 6.82
C VAL A 101 7.93 -6.81 5.97
N THR A 102 7.81 -8.12 5.72
CA THR A 102 8.79 -8.89 4.93
C THR A 102 8.94 -8.32 3.51
N ARG A 103 7.86 -7.78 2.94
CA ARG A 103 7.89 -7.16 1.60
C ARG A 103 8.57 -5.79 1.63
N ILE A 104 8.24 -4.93 2.60
CA ILE A 104 8.83 -3.60 2.73
C ILE A 104 10.31 -3.67 3.11
N GLU A 105 10.73 -4.61 3.95
CA GLU A 105 12.15 -4.81 4.26
C GLU A 105 12.99 -5.10 3.00
N ARG A 106 12.45 -5.90 2.07
CA ARG A 106 13.11 -6.16 0.77
C ARG A 106 13.19 -4.90 -0.08
N VAL A 107 12.17 -4.05 -0.08
CA VAL A 107 12.16 -2.77 -0.80
C VAL A 107 13.18 -1.82 -0.20
N VAL A 108 13.17 -1.66 1.12
CA VAL A 108 14.13 -0.81 1.85
C VAL A 108 15.57 -1.24 1.58
N ALA A 109 15.86 -2.54 1.72
CA ALA A 109 17.20 -3.06 1.48
C ALA A 109 17.69 -2.87 0.04
N ARG A 110 16.78 -2.93 -0.95
CA ARG A 110 17.11 -2.79 -2.37
C ARG A 110 17.25 -1.33 -2.80
N ASP A 111 16.28 -0.48 -2.44
CA ASP A 111 16.11 0.85 -3.01
C ASP A 111 16.55 1.98 -2.07
N PHE A 112 16.59 1.71 -0.76
CA PHE A 112 16.89 2.69 0.27
C PHE A 112 17.97 2.19 1.25
N PRO A 113 19.17 1.79 0.77
CA PRO A 113 20.20 1.18 1.60
C PRO A 113 20.76 2.10 2.70
N ALA A 114 20.46 3.41 2.65
CA ALA A 114 20.83 4.36 3.68
C ALA A 114 19.87 4.37 4.89
N LEU A 115 18.67 3.79 4.76
CA LEU A 115 17.72 3.70 5.87
C LEU A 115 18.12 2.55 6.80
N THR A 116 18.16 2.83 8.09
CA THR A 116 18.41 1.83 9.14
C THR A 116 17.13 1.56 9.91
N LEU A 117 16.87 0.29 10.20
CA LEU A 117 15.79 -0.08 11.12
C LEU A 117 16.14 0.42 12.52
N GLU A 118 15.28 1.29 13.07
CA GLU A 118 15.43 1.73 14.44
C GLU A 118 15.08 0.60 15.42
N PRO A 119 15.73 0.56 16.60
CA PRO A 119 15.34 -0.35 17.66
C PRO A 119 13.86 -0.18 17.98
N ASP A 120 13.18 -1.29 18.23
CA ASP A 120 11.78 -1.26 18.62
C ASP A 120 11.62 -0.43 19.89
N THR A 121 10.82 0.64 19.81
CA THR A 121 10.58 1.56 20.91
C THR A 121 9.37 1.17 21.75
N ASN A 122 8.57 0.20 21.29
CA ASN A 122 7.32 -0.16 21.94
C ASN A 122 7.28 -1.66 22.28
N PRO A 123 7.46 -2.03 23.57
CA PRO A 123 7.41 -3.42 24.00
C PRO A 123 5.97 -3.97 24.12
N ASP A 124 4.94 -3.24 23.69
CA ASP A 124 3.55 -3.68 23.77
C ASP A 124 3.20 -4.67 22.65
N ASP A 125 2.80 -5.88 23.05
CA ASP A 125 2.33 -6.95 22.16
C ASP A 125 1.05 -6.58 21.37
N ALA A 126 0.37 -5.48 21.71
CA ALA A 126 -0.80 -5.00 20.98
C ALA A 126 -0.46 -4.16 19.73
N THR A 127 0.80 -3.77 19.55
CA THR A 127 1.25 -2.91 18.46
C THR A 127 2.51 -3.45 17.81
N LEU A 128 2.63 -3.23 16.50
CA LEU A 128 3.86 -3.47 15.76
C LEU A 128 4.33 -2.16 15.15
N GLU A 129 5.57 -1.78 15.48
CA GLU A 129 6.20 -0.57 14.99
C GLU A 129 7.51 -0.93 14.26
N ARG A 130 7.65 -0.45 13.03
CA ARG A 130 8.88 -0.57 12.24
C ARG A 130 9.20 0.77 11.61
N PHE A 131 10.33 1.34 12.00
CA PHE A 131 10.81 2.62 11.48
C PHE A 131 12.13 2.39 10.75
N TRP A 132 12.13 2.49 9.42
CA TRP A 132 13.35 2.51 8.61
C TRP A 132 13.70 3.96 8.32
N MET A 133 14.66 4.51 9.05
CA MET A 133 14.91 5.95 9.11
C MET A 133 16.36 6.29 8.77
N SER A 134 16.54 7.51 8.28
CA SER A 134 17.82 8.21 8.16
C SER A 134 17.72 9.54 8.89
N GLY A 135 18.82 9.93 9.56
CA GLY A 135 18.89 11.13 10.40
C GLY A 135 18.54 10.84 11.86
N ASP A 136 18.99 11.73 12.74
CA ASP A 136 18.77 11.57 14.19
C ASP A 136 17.31 11.79 14.58
N PHE A 137 16.91 11.20 15.72
CA PHE A 137 15.59 11.41 16.29
C PHE A 137 15.32 12.92 16.48
N ARG A 138 14.21 13.42 15.90
CA ARG A 138 13.81 14.85 15.84
C ARG A 138 14.67 15.77 14.99
N ALA A 139 15.64 15.24 14.24
CA ALA A 139 16.36 16.06 13.27
C ALA A 139 15.40 16.54 12.16
N PRO A 140 15.51 17.79 11.69
CA PRO A 140 14.60 18.32 10.67
C PRO A 140 14.74 17.58 9.34
N ASP A 141 15.94 17.10 9.03
CA ASP A 141 16.26 16.31 7.85
C ASP A 141 15.92 14.81 8.01
N ARG A 142 15.29 14.41 9.12
CA ARG A 142 14.89 13.01 9.35
C ARG A 142 13.84 12.58 8.34
N TRP A 143 14.09 11.46 7.68
CA TRP A 143 13.21 10.91 6.66
C TRP A 143 13.24 9.38 6.67
N GLY A 144 12.26 8.75 6.03
CA GLY A 144 12.23 7.29 5.95
C GLY A 144 10.86 6.69 5.67
N ILE A 145 10.77 5.39 5.98
CA ILE A 145 9.57 4.58 5.81
C ILE A 145 9.13 4.09 7.18
N ILE A 146 7.84 4.23 7.46
CA ILE A 146 7.24 3.94 8.75
C ILE A 146 6.12 2.95 8.54
N LEU A 147 6.15 1.83 9.25
CA LEU A 147 5.03 0.91 9.36
C LEU A 147 4.58 0.87 10.82
N TYR A 148 3.31 1.15 11.03
CA TYR A 148 2.66 1.12 12.33
C TYR A 148 1.40 0.29 12.21
N ALA A 149 1.20 -0.70 13.09
CA ALA A 149 0.03 -1.55 13.08
C ALA A 149 -0.48 -1.82 14.50
N PHE A 150 -1.73 -1.50 14.77
CA PHE A 150 -2.46 -2.08 15.89
C PHE A 150 -2.89 -3.49 15.51
N LEU A 151 -2.45 -4.47 16.29
CA LEU A 151 -2.79 -5.87 16.05
C LEU A 151 -4.26 -6.14 16.43
N PRO A 152 -4.89 -7.24 15.95
CA PRO A 152 -6.33 -7.49 16.09
C PRO A 152 -6.87 -7.53 17.53
N THR A 153 -6.00 -7.59 18.54
CA THR A 153 -6.35 -7.48 19.97
C THR A 153 -6.63 -6.05 20.43
N SER A 154 -6.26 -5.05 19.62
CA SER A 154 -6.48 -3.62 19.91
C SER A 154 -7.85 -3.15 19.42
N PRO A 155 -8.58 -2.34 20.22
CA PRO A 155 -9.86 -1.75 19.82
C PRO A 155 -9.73 -0.71 18.70
N ASP A 156 -8.53 -0.14 18.49
CA ASP A 156 -8.23 0.93 17.51
C ASP A 156 -7.57 0.40 16.23
N GLY A 157 -7.85 -0.87 15.90
CA GLY A 157 -7.22 -1.65 14.83
C GLY A 157 -7.00 -0.84 13.55
N SER A 158 -5.77 -0.40 13.32
CA SER A 158 -5.37 0.27 12.09
C SER A 158 -3.93 -0.08 11.74
N THR A 159 -3.64 -0.11 10.44
CA THR A 159 -2.31 -0.31 9.90
C THR A 159 -2.00 0.85 8.96
N MET A 160 -0.89 1.52 9.19
CA MET A 160 -0.38 2.61 8.38
C MET A 160 1.01 2.25 7.87
N LEU A 161 1.19 2.33 6.57
CA LEU A 161 2.50 2.34 5.92
C LEU A 161 2.72 3.71 5.29
N ARG A 162 3.75 4.43 5.71
CA ARG A 162 4.02 5.81 5.34
C ARG A 162 5.44 6.01 4.83
N TYR A 163 5.57 6.80 3.79
CA TYR A 163 6.83 7.41 3.37
C TYR A 163 6.85 8.87 3.80
N ALA A 164 7.86 9.24 4.57
CA ALA A 164 8.18 10.61 4.92
C ALA A 164 9.41 11.01 4.09
N PRO A 165 9.25 11.83 3.03
CA PRO A 165 10.36 12.23 2.19
C PRO A 165 11.33 13.14 2.96
N PRO A 166 12.62 13.19 2.55
CA PRO A 166 13.52 14.20 3.06
C PRO A 166 12.96 15.59 2.80
N LEU A 167 13.16 16.51 3.74
CA LEU A 167 12.94 17.93 3.48
C LEU A 167 13.79 18.33 2.28
N ARG A 168 13.18 18.39 1.10
CA ARG A 168 13.76 19.09 -0.04
C ARG A 168 13.72 20.57 0.32
N ASP A 169 14.82 21.29 0.11
CA ASP A 169 14.88 22.75 0.23
C ASP A 169 13.57 23.32 -0.29
N ALA A 170 12.78 23.90 0.60
CA ALA A 170 11.50 24.48 0.25
C ALA A 170 11.80 25.53 -0.83
N LYS A 171 11.56 25.19 -2.09
CA LYS A 171 11.42 26.22 -3.11
C LYS A 171 10.18 26.98 -2.68
N VAL A 172 10.44 28.14 -2.07
CA VAL A 172 9.47 29.20 -1.87
C VAL A 172 8.78 29.39 -3.20
N VAL A 173 7.54 28.95 -3.29
CA VAL A 173 6.63 29.38 -4.34
C VAL A 173 6.25 30.80 -3.93
N GLU A 174 6.94 31.79 -4.54
CA GLU A 174 6.46 33.17 -4.60
C GLU A 174 5.13 33.26 -5.35
#